data_AF-A0A8J4XPR4-F1
#
_entry.id   AF-A0A8J4XPR4-F1
#
_cell.length_a   1.000
_cell.length_b   1.000
_cell.length_c   1.000
_cell.angle_alpha   90.00
_cell.angle_beta   90.00
_cell.angle_gamma   90.00
#
_symmetry.space_group_name_H-M   'P 1'
#
loop_
_entity.id
_entity.type
_entity.pdbx_description
1 polymer ?
#
loop_
_entity_poly.entity_id
_entity_poly.type
_entity_poly.pdbx_seq_one_letter_code
_entity_poly.pdbx_strand_id
1 'polypeptide(L)'
;MVKIARDYPDILIEAFDFINGVVDSLSHKPRELSQMEKVTLQEALLIINNNFHNFDKQSSFINKVLSPVSVIWVEMKQAFSSPLEFMSFVGLDKAPVEPSENDVNGQNRAQITFCVNLILAVIKRSEFPSDPDTAERGGFVLERSESGAVVCRNPATPHVMPLLHQLFCFARLFNSLWHPEATASVSMGYGKAQNLPDAERNNILGLANSNNTDPCADSPKVQQPLERMQCFLTMMHENCYHILGNAGPSLGLQFYQHQHLTDYIIHSSLANLSLIPDYRLRPIIRTFFKPFFQWCPPQCYQTVLLPILNHLCPYMLERLSVRWGHLSSLIESGSYEEENTDTQEMLEDLLIRMLTREYIDLLKVVLIRGPRGGLQQESGEGMDTEMEVCSALPATPEALSELGQLVLGCDTICQAIVTTLLKVLWWQDSCACLKGVGVVGQVLRWLAGEGQHLHLSPDAVHQVMTAVLHGLNTHGQHDANQSALLSLGLTTYETFRPNFPSIREACICLT
;
A
#
# COMPACT_ATOMS: atom_id res chain seq x y z
N MET A 1 22.28 -11.47 10.98
CA MET A 1 22.62 -10.19 11.65
C MET A 1 21.39 -9.40 12.07
N VAL A 2 20.51 -8.97 11.15
CA VAL A 2 19.29 -8.18 11.47
C VAL A 2 18.47 -8.77 12.63
N LYS A 3 18.21 -10.08 12.61
CA LYS A 3 17.50 -10.77 13.71
C LYS A 3 18.22 -10.63 15.06
N ILE A 4 19.54 -10.84 15.09
CA ILE A 4 20.34 -10.73 16.33
C ILE A 4 20.37 -9.27 16.81
N ALA A 5 20.50 -8.31 15.89
CA ALA A 5 20.43 -6.87 16.19
C ALA A 5 19.12 -6.47 16.88
N ARG A 6 18.00 -7.05 16.44
CA ARG A 6 16.68 -6.79 17.03
C ARG A 6 16.47 -7.53 18.35
N ASP A 7 16.89 -8.80 18.42
CA ASP A 7 16.58 -9.66 19.55
C ASP A 7 17.55 -9.42 20.74
N TYR A 8 18.78 -8.95 20.47
CA TYR A 8 19.83 -8.70 21.48
C TYR A 8 20.58 -7.37 21.28
N PRO A 9 19.88 -6.23 21.22
CA PRO A 9 20.50 -4.94 20.93
C PRO A 9 21.49 -4.48 22.01
N ASP A 10 21.18 -4.72 23.29
CA ASP A 10 22.00 -4.29 24.44
C ASP A 10 23.40 -4.92 24.46
N ILE A 11 23.53 -6.13 23.90
CA ILE A 11 24.83 -6.80 23.79
C ILE A 11 25.62 -6.20 22.61
N LEU A 12 24.93 -5.92 21.51
CA LEU A 12 25.56 -5.49 20.27
C LEU A 12 25.97 -4.02 20.29
N ILE A 13 25.31 -3.17 21.09
CA ILE A 13 25.66 -1.76 21.21
C ILE A 13 27.07 -1.57 21.81
N GLU A 14 27.50 -2.44 22.72
CA GLU A 14 28.86 -2.42 23.30
C GLU A 14 29.94 -2.67 22.25
N ALA A 15 29.61 -3.45 21.22
CA ALA A 15 30.50 -3.78 20.11
C ALA A 15 30.22 -2.95 18.84
N PHE A 16 29.40 -1.89 18.93
CA PHE A 16 28.91 -1.17 17.75
C PHE A 16 30.05 -0.65 16.86
N ASP A 17 31.06 0.00 17.44
CA ASP A 17 32.18 0.56 16.67
C ASP A 17 32.99 -0.52 15.94
N PHE A 18 33.16 -1.69 16.57
CA PHE A 18 33.83 -2.84 15.95
C PHE A 18 33.00 -3.38 14.77
N ILE A 19 31.71 -3.63 14.98
CA ILE A 19 30.82 -4.14 13.93
C ILE A 19 30.74 -3.14 12.77
N ASN A 20 30.57 -1.86 13.07
CA ASN A 20 30.54 -0.78 12.09
C ASN A 20 31.85 -0.72 11.28
N GLY A 21 33.01 -0.83 11.94
CA GLY A 21 34.31 -0.88 11.26
C GLY A 21 34.47 -2.09 10.33
N VAL A 22 33.97 -3.27 10.74
CA VAL A 22 33.97 -4.47 9.89
C VAL A 22 33.05 -4.28 8.68
N VAL A 23 31.83 -3.80 8.89
CA VAL A 23 30.86 -3.55 7.80
C VAL A 23 31.39 -2.50 6.83
N ASP A 24 32.00 -1.42 7.33
CA ASP A 24 32.65 -0.41 6.49
C ASP A 24 33.78 -1.04 5.66
N SER A 25 34.67 -1.82 6.28
CA SER A 25 35.76 -2.49 5.57
C SER A 25 35.25 -3.43 4.46
N LEU A 26 34.21 -4.23 4.74
CA LEU A 26 33.61 -5.12 3.75
C LEU A 26 32.93 -4.34 2.62
N SER A 27 32.30 -3.21 2.94
CA SER A 27 31.55 -2.39 1.98
C SER A 27 32.45 -1.73 0.95
N HIS A 28 33.69 -1.38 1.33
CA HIS A 28 34.68 -0.74 0.45
C HIS A 28 35.40 -1.71 -0.48
N LYS A 29 35.34 -3.02 -0.22
CA LYS A 29 35.99 -4.02 -1.06
C LYS A 29 35.05 -4.47 -2.19
N PRO A 30 35.38 -4.19 -3.46
CA PRO A 30 34.58 -4.64 -4.58
C PRO A 30 34.50 -6.17 -4.60
N ARG A 31 33.31 -6.72 -4.84
CA ARG A 31 33.01 -8.16 -4.98
C ARG A 31 32.95 -9.01 -3.69
N GLU A 32 33.19 -8.45 -2.50
CA GLU A 32 32.99 -9.23 -1.26
C GLU A 32 31.52 -9.31 -0.82
N LEU A 33 30.72 -8.29 -1.13
CA LEU A 33 29.29 -8.23 -0.79
C LEU A 33 28.45 -7.83 -2.00
N SER A 34 27.33 -8.52 -2.19
CA SER A 34 26.22 -8.07 -3.03
C SER A 34 25.56 -6.81 -2.47
N GLN A 35 24.82 -6.09 -3.30
CA GLN A 35 24.13 -4.87 -2.85
C GLN A 35 23.10 -5.16 -1.75
N MET A 36 22.39 -6.30 -1.84
CA MET A 36 21.42 -6.68 -0.81
C MET A 36 22.09 -7.06 0.50
N GLU A 37 23.24 -7.74 0.48
CA GLU A 37 24.00 -8.03 1.71
C GLU A 37 24.51 -6.73 2.36
N LYS A 38 24.98 -5.77 1.57
CA LYS A 38 25.35 -4.43 2.08
C LYS A 38 24.18 -3.77 2.78
N VAL A 39 23.01 -3.70 2.13
CA VAL A 39 21.81 -3.10 2.75
C VAL A 39 21.41 -3.87 4.01
N THR A 40 21.45 -5.20 4.00
CA THR A 40 21.10 -6.04 5.16
C THR A 40 22.02 -5.78 6.36
N LEU A 41 23.32 -5.58 6.12
CA LEU A 41 24.27 -5.22 7.18
C LEU A 41 24.01 -3.79 7.70
N GLN A 42 23.69 -2.85 6.81
CA GLN A 42 23.31 -1.49 7.21
C GLN A 42 22.00 -1.47 8.02
N GLU A 43 21.01 -2.30 7.66
CA GLU A 43 19.79 -2.49 8.46
C GLU A 43 20.10 -2.96 9.87
N ALA A 44 21.01 -3.93 10.02
CA ALA A 44 21.42 -4.40 11.33
C ALA A 44 22.08 -3.28 12.16
N LEU A 45 22.95 -2.48 11.54
CA LEU A 45 23.57 -1.33 12.22
C LEU A 45 22.55 -0.25 12.61
N LEU A 46 21.56 0.03 11.77
CA LEU A 46 20.48 0.98 12.08
C LEU A 46 19.66 0.51 13.30
N ILE A 47 19.36 -0.78 13.38
CA ILE A 47 18.66 -1.36 14.54
C ILE A 47 19.50 -1.23 15.82
N ILE A 48 20.80 -1.56 15.76
CA ILE A 48 21.68 -1.40 16.93
C ILE A 48 21.75 0.08 17.33
N ASN A 49 21.89 0.98 16.36
CA ASN A 49 21.97 2.43 16.56
C ASN A 49 20.77 3.02 17.36
N ASN A 50 19.56 2.45 17.21
CA ASN A 50 18.38 2.87 18.00
C ASN A 50 18.61 2.79 19.53
N ASN A 51 19.52 1.92 19.97
CA ASN A 51 19.80 1.66 21.40
C ASN A 51 20.82 2.62 22.02
N PHE A 52 21.38 3.56 21.24
CA PHE A 52 22.09 4.70 21.83
C PHE A 52 21.15 5.63 22.61
N HIS A 53 19.84 5.59 22.33
CA HIS A 53 18.83 6.47 22.91
C HIS A 53 19.25 7.94 22.96
N ASN A 54 19.92 8.40 21.90
CA ASN A 54 20.42 9.76 21.77
C ASN A 54 20.21 10.24 20.34
N PHE A 55 19.41 11.29 20.18
CA PHE A 55 19.01 11.80 18.87
C PHE A 55 20.21 12.19 18.00
N ASP A 56 21.17 12.94 18.55
CA ASP A 56 22.30 13.48 17.77
C ASP A 56 23.25 12.37 17.31
N LYS A 57 23.52 11.38 18.17
CA LYS A 57 24.32 10.20 17.79
C LYS A 57 23.64 9.40 16.69
N GLN A 58 22.34 9.12 16.86
CA GLN A 58 21.57 8.35 15.89
C GLN A 58 21.50 9.07 14.54
N SER A 59 21.19 10.35 14.57
CA SER A 59 21.10 11.20 13.38
C SER A 59 22.45 11.32 12.67
N SER A 60 23.56 11.44 13.41
CA SER A 60 24.91 11.49 12.83
C SER A 60 25.29 10.19 12.13
N PHE A 61 24.94 9.04 12.71
CA PHE A 61 25.16 7.75 12.06
C PHE A 61 24.31 7.60 10.80
N ILE A 62 23.02 7.94 10.87
CA ILE A 62 22.13 7.89 9.69
C ILE A 62 22.64 8.82 8.58
N ASN A 63 23.15 10.00 8.91
CA ASN A 63 23.78 10.89 7.93
C ASN A 63 24.97 10.22 7.24
N LYS A 64 25.84 9.54 8.00
CA LYS A 64 26.98 8.79 7.43
C LYS A 64 26.51 7.71 6.45
N VAL A 65 25.41 7.02 6.76
CA VAL A 65 24.83 5.97 5.92
C VAL A 65 24.15 6.55 4.65
N LEU A 66 23.39 7.65 4.78
CA LEU A 66 22.62 8.22 3.67
C LEU A 66 23.35 9.27 2.84
N SER A 67 24.44 9.85 3.33
CA SER A 67 25.17 10.89 2.58
C SER A 67 25.65 10.40 1.21
N PRO A 68 26.24 9.20 1.06
CA PRO A 68 26.64 8.69 -0.26
C PRO A 68 25.44 8.48 -1.19
N VAL A 69 24.33 7.98 -0.64
CA VAL A 69 23.08 7.78 -1.39
C VAL A 69 22.52 9.11 -1.88
N SER A 70 22.55 10.15 -1.05
CA SER A 70 22.02 11.47 -1.39
C SER A 70 22.75 12.08 -2.59
N VAL A 71 24.06 11.91 -2.68
CA VAL A 71 24.87 12.37 -3.83
C VAL A 71 24.46 11.61 -5.10
N ILE A 72 24.45 10.28 -5.02
CA ILE A 72 24.07 9.42 -6.15
C ILE A 72 22.64 9.72 -6.63
N TRP A 73 21.71 9.88 -5.69
CA TRP A 73 20.31 10.13 -5.98
C TRP A 73 20.14 11.44 -6.75
N VAL A 74 20.86 12.50 -6.36
CA VAL A 74 20.86 13.78 -7.08
C VAL A 74 21.50 13.67 -8.46
N GLU A 75 22.58 12.91 -8.62
CA GLU A 75 23.21 12.65 -9.93
C GLU A 75 22.25 11.95 -10.91
N MET A 76 21.38 11.07 -10.41
CA MET A 76 20.36 10.37 -11.20
C MET A 76 19.14 11.22 -11.57
N LYS A 77 19.08 12.50 -11.16
CA LYS A 77 17.90 13.35 -11.38
C LYS A 77 17.48 13.44 -12.85
N GLN A 78 18.44 13.51 -13.78
CA GLN A 78 18.14 13.55 -15.21
C GLN A 78 17.47 12.25 -15.68
N ALA A 79 17.96 11.10 -15.22
CA ALA A 79 17.37 9.80 -15.56
C ALA A 79 15.92 9.66 -15.07
N PHE A 80 15.53 10.37 -14.00
CA PHE A 80 14.15 10.33 -13.48
C PHE A 80 13.25 11.43 -14.04
N SER A 81 13.74 12.24 -14.98
CA SER A 81 12.99 13.39 -15.51
C SER A 81 11.86 13.00 -16.46
N SER A 82 12.01 11.89 -17.20
CA SER A 82 11.01 11.38 -18.14
C SER A 82 11.09 9.85 -18.24
N PRO A 83 9.99 9.18 -18.67
CA PRO A 83 10.00 7.73 -18.89
C PRO A 83 11.07 7.30 -19.90
N LEU A 84 11.29 8.05 -20.98
CA LEU A 84 12.26 7.70 -22.03
C LEU A 84 13.72 7.80 -21.53
N GLU A 85 14.05 8.87 -20.79
CA GLU A 85 15.37 9.04 -20.18
C GLU A 85 15.67 7.90 -19.20
N PHE A 86 14.68 7.53 -18.40
CA PHE A 86 14.81 6.39 -17.49
C PHE A 86 15.03 5.08 -18.24
N MET A 87 14.23 4.83 -19.29
CA MET A 87 14.34 3.63 -20.12
C MET A 87 15.75 3.49 -20.70
N SER A 88 16.31 4.57 -21.23
CA SER A 88 17.68 4.57 -21.77
C SER A 88 18.75 4.36 -20.69
N PHE A 89 18.53 4.94 -19.51
CA PHE A 89 19.40 4.81 -18.35
C PHE A 89 19.42 3.39 -17.79
N VAL A 90 18.28 2.70 -17.75
CA VAL A 90 18.18 1.31 -17.24
C VAL A 90 18.31 0.25 -18.34
N GLY A 91 18.31 0.65 -19.61
CA GLY A 91 18.44 -0.24 -20.77
C GLY A 91 17.16 -0.96 -21.16
N LEU A 92 15.99 -0.43 -20.83
CA LEU A 92 14.69 -1.03 -21.20
C LEU A 92 14.38 -0.87 -22.69
N ASP A 93 14.94 0.16 -23.32
CA ASP A 93 14.91 0.46 -24.76
C ASP A 93 16.00 -0.26 -25.56
N LYS A 94 16.90 -1.01 -24.90
CA LYS A 94 18.01 -1.73 -25.52
C LYS A 94 17.76 -3.23 -25.60
N ALA A 95 18.40 -3.88 -26.58
CA ALA A 95 18.34 -5.34 -26.70
C ALA A 95 18.89 -6.01 -25.43
N PRO A 96 18.31 -7.12 -24.97
CA PRO A 96 18.83 -7.85 -23.83
C PRO A 96 20.26 -8.34 -24.04
N VAL A 97 21.10 -8.24 -23.01
CA VAL A 97 22.53 -8.57 -23.07
C VAL A 97 22.84 -9.82 -22.21
N GLU A 98 23.59 -10.75 -22.80
CA GLU A 98 24.20 -11.90 -22.13
C GLU A 98 25.67 -12.09 -22.59
N PRO A 99 26.59 -12.51 -21.71
CA PRO A 99 26.43 -12.70 -20.26
C PRO A 99 26.13 -11.38 -19.52
N SER A 100 25.55 -11.47 -18.32
CA SER A 100 25.19 -10.31 -17.48
C SER A 100 26.35 -9.34 -17.20
N GLU A 101 27.59 -9.82 -17.23
CA GLU A 101 28.80 -9.01 -17.05
C GLU A 101 28.99 -7.93 -18.14
N ASN A 102 28.43 -8.17 -19.33
CA ASN A 102 28.48 -7.23 -20.46
C ASN A 102 27.36 -6.18 -20.41
N ASP A 103 26.44 -6.29 -19.45
CA ASP A 103 25.32 -5.37 -19.32
C ASP A 103 25.74 -4.11 -18.56
N VAL A 104 26.18 -3.11 -19.33
CA VAL A 104 26.59 -1.79 -18.81
C VAL A 104 25.44 -1.12 -18.03
N ASN A 105 24.20 -1.24 -18.53
CA ASN A 105 23.02 -0.67 -17.86
C ASN A 105 22.64 -1.44 -16.58
N GLY A 106 23.14 -2.67 -16.41
CA GLY A 106 23.01 -3.45 -15.19
C GLY A 106 23.61 -2.77 -13.96
N GLN A 107 24.70 -2.00 -14.13
CA GLN A 107 25.30 -1.23 -13.05
C GLN A 107 24.36 -0.11 -12.56
N ASN A 108 23.70 0.59 -13.49
CA ASN A 108 22.71 1.62 -13.18
C ASN A 108 21.53 1.05 -12.40
N ARG A 109 21.00 -0.10 -12.84
CA ARG A 109 19.90 -0.80 -12.15
C ARG A 109 20.32 -1.26 -10.74
N ALA A 110 21.53 -1.77 -10.59
CA ALA A 110 22.08 -2.15 -9.28
C ALA A 110 22.24 -0.95 -8.35
N GLN A 111 22.66 0.21 -8.88
CA GLN A 111 22.84 1.44 -8.10
C GLN A 111 21.49 2.03 -7.64
N ILE A 112 20.47 2.06 -8.51
CA ILE A 112 19.11 2.44 -8.14
C ILE A 112 18.59 1.49 -7.05
N THR A 113 18.75 0.18 -7.25
CA THR A 113 18.34 -0.86 -6.31
C THR A 113 18.97 -0.65 -4.94
N PHE A 114 20.27 -0.37 -4.89
CA PHE A 114 20.98 -0.07 -3.65
C PHE A 114 20.40 1.18 -2.95
N CYS A 115 20.23 2.29 -3.68
CA CYS A 115 19.75 3.55 -3.11
C CYS A 115 18.34 3.40 -2.54
N VAL A 116 17.42 2.82 -3.31
CA VAL A 116 16.02 2.64 -2.92
C VAL A 116 15.93 1.72 -1.69
N ASN A 117 16.63 0.58 -1.69
CA ASN A 117 16.59 -0.34 -0.56
C ASN A 117 17.24 0.27 0.70
N LEU A 118 18.31 1.06 0.57
CA LEU A 118 18.93 1.71 1.73
C LEU A 118 18.05 2.83 2.31
N ILE A 119 17.39 3.62 1.46
CA ILE A 119 16.39 4.61 1.92
C ILE A 119 15.24 3.90 2.65
N LEU A 120 14.73 2.81 2.08
CA LEU A 120 13.68 2.00 2.69
C LEU A 120 14.12 1.44 4.04
N ALA A 121 15.33 0.90 4.14
CA ALA A 121 15.93 0.41 5.38
C ALA A 121 15.99 1.51 6.45
N VAL A 122 16.47 2.71 6.11
CA VAL A 122 16.53 3.82 7.06
C VAL A 122 15.16 4.21 7.57
N ILE A 123 14.16 4.33 6.69
CA ILE A 123 12.79 4.67 7.08
C ILE A 123 12.18 3.57 7.96
N LYS A 124 12.37 2.30 7.60
CA LYS A 124 11.80 1.15 8.33
C LYS A 124 12.47 0.89 9.68
N ARG A 125 13.76 1.16 9.81
CA ARG A 125 14.56 0.73 10.98
C ARG A 125 14.89 1.85 11.95
N SER A 126 14.84 3.11 11.54
CA SER A 126 15.15 4.23 12.45
C SER A 126 13.95 4.48 13.37
N GLU A 127 14.16 4.33 14.67
CA GLU A 127 13.11 4.45 15.68
C GLU A 127 13.59 5.35 16.83
N PHE A 128 12.67 6.08 17.45
CA PHE A 128 12.90 6.76 18.73
C PHE A 128 12.47 5.85 19.90
N PRO A 129 12.95 6.07 21.13
CA PRO A 129 12.60 5.24 22.28
C PRO A 129 11.09 5.26 22.57
N SER A 130 10.51 4.09 22.87
CA SER A 130 9.09 3.97 23.25
C SER A 130 8.78 4.55 24.64
N ASP A 131 9.77 4.57 25.53
CA ASP A 131 9.66 5.16 26.86
C ASP A 131 9.76 6.70 26.79
N PRO A 132 8.72 7.46 27.21
CA PRO A 132 8.70 8.91 27.09
C PRO A 132 9.85 9.62 27.83
N ASP A 133 10.25 9.12 29.00
CA ASP A 133 11.33 9.73 29.79
C ASP A 133 12.69 9.52 29.12
N THR A 134 12.91 8.34 28.54
CA THR A 134 14.09 8.03 27.73
C THR A 134 14.12 8.86 26.45
N ALA A 135 12.97 9.03 25.78
CA ALA A 135 12.85 9.88 24.61
C ALA A 135 13.16 11.36 24.95
N GLU A 136 12.73 11.85 26.10
CA GLU A 136 13.01 13.21 26.55
C GLU A 136 14.49 13.41 26.89
N ARG A 137 15.08 12.52 27.71
CA ARG A 137 16.52 12.55 28.02
C ARG A 137 17.40 12.42 26.77
N GLY A 138 16.94 11.66 25.78
CA GLY A 138 17.63 11.44 24.51
C GLY A 138 17.46 12.56 23.49
N GLY A 139 16.64 13.58 23.76
CA GLY A 139 16.43 14.72 22.86
C GLY A 139 15.49 14.42 21.67
N PHE A 140 14.59 13.44 21.79
CA PHE A 140 13.63 13.07 20.75
C PHE A 140 12.31 13.83 20.84
N VAL A 141 12.00 14.46 21.97
CA VAL A 141 10.73 15.16 22.16
C VAL A 141 10.78 16.54 21.51
N LEU A 142 9.83 16.80 20.60
CA LEU A 142 9.60 18.13 20.01
C LEU A 142 8.64 18.96 20.85
N GLU A 143 7.47 18.38 21.15
CA GLU A 143 6.36 19.07 21.82
C GLU A 143 5.65 18.14 22.80
N ARG A 144 5.11 18.72 23.86
CA ARG A 144 4.17 18.06 24.79
C ARG A 144 2.80 18.70 24.58
N SER A 145 1.82 17.89 24.22
CA SER A 145 0.42 18.34 24.16
C SER A 145 -0.12 18.58 25.58
N GLU A 146 -1.18 19.39 25.67
CA GLU A 146 -1.87 19.69 26.94
C GLU A 146 -2.45 18.44 27.61
N SER A 147 -2.73 17.38 26.84
CA SER A 147 -3.20 16.08 27.34
C SER A 147 -2.08 15.16 27.82
N GLY A 148 -0.82 15.61 27.76
CA GLY A 148 0.35 14.84 28.17
C GLY A 148 0.91 13.92 27.08
N ALA A 149 0.30 13.86 25.89
CA ALA A 149 0.87 13.12 24.77
C ALA A 149 2.10 13.84 24.20
N VAL A 150 3.13 13.07 23.89
CA VAL A 150 4.44 13.56 23.47
C VAL A 150 4.59 13.39 21.96
N VAL A 151 5.04 14.44 21.27
CA VAL A 151 5.36 14.39 19.84
C VAL A 151 6.87 14.20 19.71
N CYS A 152 7.29 13.03 19.23
CA CYS A 152 8.69 12.71 19.00
C CYS A 152 9.13 13.02 17.56
N ARG A 153 10.41 13.37 17.39
CA ARG A 153 11.10 13.45 16.09
C ARG A 153 11.90 12.18 15.84
N ASN A 154 11.89 11.74 14.58
CA ASN A 154 12.73 10.63 14.13
C ASN A 154 14.12 11.16 13.72
N PRO A 155 15.24 10.52 14.15
CA PRO A 155 16.58 10.87 13.68
C PRO A 155 16.79 10.77 12.17
N ALA A 156 15.99 9.98 11.47
CA ALA A 156 16.03 9.86 10.01
C ALA A 156 15.40 11.07 9.29
N THR A 157 14.49 11.80 9.93
CA THR A 157 13.75 12.91 9.30
C THR A 157 14.65 13.92 8.58
N PRO A 158 15.70 14.52 9.20
CA PRO A 158 16.53 15.51 8.51
C PRO A 158 17.23 14.99 7.26
N HIS A 159 17.44 13.68 7.14
CA HIS A 159 18.19 13.04 6.05
C HIS A 159 17.28 12.49 4.95
N VAL A 160 16.07 12.06 5.31
CA VAL A 160 15.09 11.51 4.36
C VAL A 160 14.23 12.60 3.72
N MET A 161 13.82 13.62 4.48
CA MET A 161 12.95 14.70 3.97
C MET A 161 13.50 15.41 2.72
N PRO A 162 14.83 15.69 2.59
CA PRO A 162 15.38 16.26 1.37
C PRO A 162 15.23 15.38 0.12
N LEU A 163 15.10 14.06 0.29
CA LEU A 163 14.96 13.08 -0.80
C LEU A 163 13.49 12.92 -1.23
N LEU A 164 12.54 13.42 -0.44
CA LEU A 164 11.12 13.13 -0.58
C LEU A 164 10.55 13.52 -1.94
N HIS A 165 10.88 14.72 -2.43
CA HIS A 165 10.41 15.18 -3.74
C HIS A 165 10.82 14.21 -4.86
N GLN A 166 12.08 13.77 -4.85
CA GLN A 166 12.60 12.89 -5.89
C GLN A 166 12.05 11.46 -5.77
N LEU A 167 11.74 10.99 -4.55
CA LEU A 167 11.01 9.73 -4.34
C LEU A 167 9.60 9.77 -4.96
N PHE A 168 8.88 10.89 -4.81
CA PHE A 168 7.59 11.08 -5.48
C PHE A 168 7.73 11.19 -7.00
N CYS A 169 8.75 11.88 -7.51
CA CYS A 169 9.04 11.88 -8.96
C CYS A 169 9.32 10.48 -9.48
N PHE A 170 10.04 9.65 -8.71
CA PHE A 170 10.31 8.26 -9.06
C PHE A 170 9.04 7.40 -9.02
N ALA A 171 8.14 7.59 -8.07
CA ALA A 171 6.82 6.94 -8.08
C ALA A 171 5.98 7.35 -9.32
N ARG A 172 5.97 8.65 -9.66
CA ARG A 172 5.29 9.16 -10.88
C ARG A 172 5.84 8.53 -12.15
N LEU A 173 7.16 8.37 -12.22
CA LEU A 173 7.85 7.80 -13.36
C LEU A 173 7.35 6.37 -13.64
N PHE A 174 7.19 5.54 -12.61
CA PHE A 174 6.65 4.20 -12.78
C PHE A 174 5.21 4.18 -13.32
N ASN A 175 4.36 5.11 -12.88
CA ASN A 175 3.03 5.24 -13.46
C ASN A 175 3.12 5.73 -14.93
N SER A 176 4.11 6.55 -15.24
CA SER A 176 4.32 7.14 -16.58
C SER A 176 4.95 6.16 -17.58
N LEU A 177 5.55 5.05 -17.13
CA LEU A 177 6.06 3.99 -18.00
C LEU A 177 4.93 3.23 -18.75
N TRP A 178 3.69 3.44 -18.33
CA TRP A 178 2.47 2.91 -18.98
C TRP A 178 1.90 3.85 -20.06
N HIS A 179 2.53 5.00 -20.31
CA HIS A 179 2.17 5.83 -21.46
C HIS A 179 2.46 5.09 -22.77
N PRO A 180 1.59 5.21 -23.79
CA PRO A 180 1.78 4.53 -25.08
C PRO A 180 3.15 4.79 -25.72
N GLU A 181 3.69 6.01 -25.58
CA GLU A 181 5.03 6.38 -26.06
C GLU A 181 6.15 5.56 -25.40
N ALA A 182 6.06 5.38 -24.07
CA ALA A 182 7.03 4.59 -23.31
C ALA A 182 6.89 3.10 -23.63
N THR A 183 5.66 2.58 -23.67
CA THR A 183 5.40 1.18 -24.02
C THR A 183 5.89 0.83 -25.44
N ALA A 184 5.71 1.73 -26.40
CA ALA A 184 6.18 1.55 -27.77
C ALA A 184 7.71 1.60 -27.90
N SER A 185 8.40 2.22 -26.95
CA SER A 185 9.87 2.37 -26.95
C SER A 185 10.58 1.19 -26.28
N VAL A 186 9.85 0.22 -25.73
CA VAL A 186 10.44 -0.97 -25.10
C VAL A 186 11.08 -1.85 -26.18
N SER A 187 12.28 -2.36 -25.91
CA SER A 187 12.95 -3.24 -26.86
C SER A 187 12.19 -4.55 -27.05
N MET A 188 12.27 -5.15 -28.25
CA MET A 188 11.57 -6.40 -28.57
C MET A 188 11.85 -7.52 -27.56
N GLY A 189 13.07 -7.64 -27.05
CA GLY A 189 13.44 -8.66 -26.06
C GLY A 189 12.93 -8.37 -24.64
N TYR A 190 12.48 -7.14 -24.38
CA TYR A 190 11.86 -6.72 -23.13
C TYR A 190 10.35 -6.46 -23.24
N GLY A 191 9.69 -6.87 -24.33
CA GLY A 191 8.26 -6.59 -24.54
C GLY A 191 7.31 -7.08 -23.43
N LYS A 192 7.74 -8.06 -22.61
CA LYS A 192 7.00 -8.56 -21.44
C LYS A 192 7.52 -8.02 -20.10
N ALA A 193 8.47 -7.08 -20.09
CA ALA A 193 9.16 -6.65 -18.89
C ALA A 193 8.25 -5.96 -17.84
N GLN A 194 7.15 -5.35 -18.28
CA GLN A 194 6.18 -4.74 -17.36
C GLN A 194 5.12 -5.72 -16.86
N ASN A 195 4.95 -6.88 -17.52
CA ASN A 195 3.97 -7.89 -17.14
C ASN A 195 4.28 -8.47 -15.77
N LEU A 196 3.25 -9.08 -15.18
CA LEU A 196 3.37 -9.84 -13.95
C LEU A 196 4.43 -10.95 -14.11
N PRO A 197 5.39 -11.10 -13.18
CA PRO A 197 6.31 -12.23 -13.19
C PRO A 197 5.55 -13.56 -13.10
N ASP A 198 6.03 -14.59 -13.79
CA ASP A 198 5.32 -15.89 -13.86
C ASP A 198 5.08 -16.52 -12.48
N ALA A 199 6.02 -16.35 -11.54
CA ALA A 199 5.87 -16.82 -10.17
C ALA A 199 4.68 -16.14 -9.45
N GLU A 200 4.52 -14.83 -9.63
CA GLU A 200 3.40 -14.09 -9.04
C GLU A 200 2.08 -14.41 -9.75
N ARG A 201 2.11 -14.54 -11.08
CA ARG A 201 0.95 -15.01 -11.87
C ARG A 201 0.46 -16.36 -11.36
N ASN A 202 1.36 -17.32 -11.18
CA ASN A 202 1.00 -18.64 -10.69
C ASN A 202 0.48 -18.60 -9.25
N ASN A 203 1.09 -17.79 -8.38
CA ASN A 203 0.63 -17.61 -7.01
C ASN A 203 -0.81 -17.07 -6.96
N ILE A 204 -1.14 -16.08 -7.80
CA ILE A 204 -2.51 -15.54 -7.88
C ILE A 204 -3.49 -16.60 -8.39
N LEU A 205 -3.10 -17.37 -9.41
CA LEU A 205 -3.93 -18.43 -9.98
C LEU A 205 -4.01 -19.70 -9.10
N GLY A 206 -3.31 -19.75 -7.97
CA GLY A 206 -3.22 -20.95 -7.11
C GLY A 206 -2.51 -22.13 -7.77
N LEU A 207 -1.69 -21.87 -8.79
CA LEU A 207 -0.93 -22.89 -9.50
C LEU A 207 0.39 -23.18 -8.76
N ALA A 208 0.73 -24.46 -8.62
CA ALA A 208 2.01 -24.84 -8.05
C ALA A 208 3.15 -24.27 -8.91
N ASN A 209 4.10 -23.56 -8.29
CA ASN A 209 5.29 -23.12 -8.98
C ASN A 209 6.05 -24.37 -9.47
N SER A 210 6.01 -24.63 -10.77
CA SER A 210 6.76 -25.70 -11.44
C SER A 210 8.29 -25.56 -11.28
N ASN A 211 8.73 -24.49 -10.62
CA ASN A 211 10.11 -24.22 -10.22
C ASN A 211 10.55 -24.94 -8.94
N ASN A 212 9.66 -25.64 -8.22
CA ASN A 212 10.02 -26.54 -7.12
C ASN A 212 10.42 -27.94 -7.64
N THR A 213 11.25 -28.01 -8.67
CA THR A 213 11.98 -29.23 -9.00
C THR A 213 13.22 -29.33 -8.13
N ASP A 214 13.15 -30.27 -7.19
CA ASP A 214 14.25 -30.87 -6.41
C ASP A 214 15.07 -29.90 -5.53
N PRO A 215 14.90 -29.90 -4.20
CA PRO A 215 15.78 -29.16 -3.28
C PRO A 215 17.26 -29.62 -3.34
N CYS A 216 17.56 -30.68 -4.10
CA CYS A 216 18.89 -31.24 -4.35
C CYS A 216 19.52 -30.80 -5.69
N ALA A 217 18.85 -29.97 -6.51
CA ALA A 217 19.41 -29.47 -7.76
C ALA A 217 20.39 -28.30 -7.51
N ASP A 218 21.67 -28.63 -7.31
CA ASP A 218 22.79 -27.70 -7.03
C ASP A 218 23.15 -26.70 -8.16
N SER A 219 22.33 -26.55 -9.21
CA SER A 219 22.60 -25.57 -10.27
C SER A 219 21.78 -24.29 -10.05
N PRO A 220 22.40 -23.13 -9.73
CA PRO A 220 21.67 -21.87 -9.71
C PRO A 220 21.11 -21.62 -11.12
N LYS A 221 19.78 -21.58 -11.26
CA LYS A 221 19.15 -21.17 -12.52
C LYS A 221 19.63 -19.75 -12.83
N VAL A 222 20.40 -19.61 -13.91
CA VAL A 222 20.82 -18.29 -14.39
C VAL A 222 19.57 -17.56 -14.86
N GLN A 223 19.18 -16.54 -14.09
CA GLN A 223 18.00 -15.75 -14.37
C GLN A 223 18.16 -15.05 -15.73
N GLN A 224 17.18 -15.22 -16.62
CA GLN A 224 17.23 -14.67 -17.97
C GLN A 224 17.18 -13.13 -17.92
N PRO A 225 17.74 -12.42 -18.91
CA PRO A 225 17.71 -10.95 -18.94
C PRO A 225 16.34 -10.33 -18.73
N LEU A 226 15.31 -10.91 -19.36
CA LEU A 226 13.91 -10.47 -19.24
C LEU A 226 13.43 -10.59 -17.80
N GLU A 227 13.63 -11.74 -17.17
CA GLU A 227 13.24 -11.99 -15.77
C GLU A 227 13.97 -11.04 -14.82
N ARG A 228 15.28 -10.78 -15.05
CA ARG A 228 16.04 -9.79 -14.26
C ARG A 228 15.44 -8.40 -14.37
N MET A 229 15.04 -7.98 -15.58
CA MET A 229 14.39 -6.68 -15.81
C MET A 229 12.99 -6.62 -15.17
N GLN A 230 12.19 -7.68 -15.30
CA GLN A 230 10.87 -7.79 -14.65
C GLN A 230 11.00 -7.68 -13.12
N CYS A 231 11.93 -8.43 -12.51
CA CYS A 231 12.19 -8.34 -11.08
C CYS A 231 12.64 -6.94 -10.66
N PHE A 232 13.53 -6.31 -11.43
CA PHE A 232 13.95 -4.94 -11.16
C PHE A 232 12.77 -3.95 -11.19
N LEU A 233 11.97 -3.94 -12.26
CA LEU A 233 10.85 -3.01 -12.40
C LEU A 233 9.81 -3.22 -11.30
N THR A 234 9.49 -4.49 -10.99
CA THR A 234 8.53 -4.83 -9.93
C THR A 234 9.03 -4.42 -8.55
N MET A 235 10.25 -4.82 -8.20
CA MET A 235 10.84 -4.48 -6.90
C MET A 235 10.97 -2.97 -6.71
N MET A 236 11.40 -2.23 -7.74
CA MET A 236 11.51 -0.77 -7.62
C MET A 236 10.16 -0.09 -7.45
N HIS A 237 9.14 -0.51 -8.21
CA HIS A 237 7.78 -0.02 -8.04
C HIS A 237 7.26 -0.25 -6.62
N GLU A 238 7.36 -1.49 -6.11
CA GLU A 238 6.88 -1.84 -4.78
C GLU A 238 7.66 -1.12 -3.67
N ASN A 239 8.98 -1.07 -3.78
CA ASN A 239 9.81 -0.40 -2.78
C ASN A 239 9.55 1.10 -2.70
N CYS A 240 9.19 1.77 -3.81
CA CYS A 240 8.73 3.16 -3.77
C CYS A 240 7.52 3.32 -2.84
N TYR A 241 6.51 2.47 -2.99
CA TYR A 241 5.31 2.55 -2.18
C TYR A 241 5.52 2.04 -0.74
N HIS A 242 6.47 1.13 -0.52
CA HIS A 242 6.92 0.79 0.85
C HIS A 242 7.60 1.97 1.54
N ILE A 243 8.47 2.71 0.84
CA ILE A 243 9.11 3.93 1.36
C ILE A 243 8.04 4.93 1.78
N LEU A 244 7.12 5.25 0.87
CA LEU A 244 6.07 6.24 1.12
C LEU A 244 5.07 5.77 2.20
N GLY A 245 4.74 4.49 2.23
CA GLY A 245 3.85 3.90 3.24
C GLY A 245 4.45 3.88 4.64
N ASN A 246 5.77 3.67 4.78
CA ASN A 246 6.47 3.70 6.07
C ASN A 246 6.85 5.12 6.50
N ALA A 247 6.80 6.11 5.61
CA ALA A 247 7.13 7.50 5.96
C ALA A 247 6.20 8.09 7.03
N GLY A 248 4.89 7.79 6.99
CA GLY A 248 3.93 8.23 7.99
C GLY A 248 4.25 7.72 9.41
N PRO A 249 4.29 6.40 9.64
CA PRO A 249 4.66 5.81 10.93
C PRO A 249 6.06 6.22 11.42
N SER A 250 7.03 6.34 10.51
CA SER A 250 8.43 6.60 10.85
C SER A 250 8.71 8.07 11.14
N LEU A 251 8.38 8.97 10.21
CA LEU A 251 8.71 10.39 10.27
C LEU A 251 7.65 11.23 11.01
N GLY A 252 6.45 10.66 11.19
CA GLY A 252 5.38 11.23 11.99
C GLY A 252 4.91 12.59 11.48
N LEU A 253 4.65 13.50 12.42
CA LEU A 253 4.01 14.79 12.14
C LEU A 253 4.79 15.66 11.14
N GLN A 254 6.13 15.63 11.18
CA GLN A 254 6.97 16.44 10.29
C GLN A 254 6.79 16.07 8.82
N PHE A 255 6.48 14.81 8.53
CA PHE A 255 6.14 14.37 7.18
C PHE A 255 4.77 14.91 6.75
N TYR A 256 3.74 14.76 7.57
CA TYR A 256 2.38 15.25 7.26
C TYR A 256 2.26 16.77 7.19
N GLN A 257 3.13 17.52 7.89
CA GLN A 257 3.19 18.98 7.83
C GLN A 257 4.03 19.54 6.68
N HIS A 258 4.61 18.68 5.84
CA HIS A 258 5.39 19.14 4.70
C HIS A 258 4.50 19.92 3.71
N GLN A 259 4.90 21.15 3.40
CA GLN A 259 4.09 22.14 2.66
C GLN A 259 3.51 21.61 1.34
N HIS A 260 4.26 20.79 0.61
CA HIS A 260 3.87 20.27 -0.71
C HIS A 260 3.47 18.79 -0.71
N LEU A 261 3.22 18.19 0.46
CA LEU A 261 2.93 16.75 0.52
C LEU A 261 1.71 16.36 -0.32
N THR A 262 0.62 17.11 -0.16
CA THR A 262 -0.64 16.87 -0.90
C THR A 262 -0.42 16.98 -2.41
N ASP A 263 0.28 18.02 -2.86
CA ASP A 263 0.60 18.24 -4.27
C ASP A 263 1.48 17.12 -4.83
N TYR A 264 2.49 16.69 -4.06
CA TYR A 264 3.34 15.56 -4.46
C TYR A 264 2.49 14.32 -4.68
N ILE A 265 1.66 13.92 -3.72
CA ILE A 265 0.82 12.71 -3.83
C ILE A 265 -0.13 12.78 -5.03
N ILE A 266 -0.83 13.90 -5.21
CA ILE A 266 -1.79 14.08 -6.30
C ILE A 266 -1.08 14.03 -7.66
N HIS A 267 0.07 14.69 -7.80
CA HIS A 267 0.81 14.79 -9.06
C HIS A 267 1.83 13.67 -9.30
N SER A 268 1.97 12.72 -8.36
CA SER A 268 2.78 11.52 -8.54
C SER A 268 2.00 10.23 -8.38
N SER A 269 1.62 9.88 -7.15
CA SER A 269 1.06 8.57 -6.81
C SER A 269 -0.34 8.40 -7.38
N LEU A 270 -1.10 9.50 -7.50
CA LEU A 270 -2.40 9.54 -8.17
C LEU A 270 -2.32 9.96 -9.64
N ALA A 271 -1.13 10.21 -10.19
CA ALA A 271 -0.98 10.54 -11.60
C ALA A 271 -1.06 9.29 -12.48
N ASN A 272 -1.71 9.41 -13.64
CA ASN A 272 -1.80 8.37 -14.67
C ASN A 272 -2.39 7.03 -14.19
N LEU A 273 -3.20 7.02 -13.13
CA LEU A 273 -3.76 5.77 -12.59
C LEU A 273 -4.61 5.01 -13.61
N SER A 274 -5.26 5.69 -14.54
CA SER A 274 -6.04 5.06 -15.62
C SER A 274 -5.21 4.19 -16.56
N LEU A 275 -3.90 4.41 -16.64
CA LEU A 275 -2.99 3.67 -17.52
C LEU A 275 -2.40 2.42 -16.87
N ILE A 276 -2.31 2.39 -15.53
CA ILE A 276 -1.67 1.29 -14.83
C ILE A 276 -2.66 0.13 -14.61
N PRO A 277 -2.21 -1.14 -14.64
CA PRO A 277 -3.05 -2.30 -14.41
C PRO A 277 -3.33 -2.53 -12.92
N ASP A 278 -4.32 -3.37 -12.62
CA ASP A 278 -4.80 -3.60 -11.25
C ASP A 278 -3.69 -4.11 -10.31
N TYR A 279 -2.81 -5.00 -10.78
CA TYR A 279 -1.69 -5.50 -9.97
C TYR A 279 -0.64 -4.43 -9.61
N ARG A 280 -0.55 -3.32 -10.36
CA ARG A 280 0.28 -2.16 -9.99
C ARG A 280 -0.46 -1.18 -9.09
N LEU A 281 -1.77 -1.04 -9.27
CA LEU A 281 -2.60 -0.19 -8.42
C LEU A 281 -2.71 -0.73 -6.99
N ARG A 282 -2.79 -2.05 -6.82
CA ARG A 282 -2.89 -2.74 -5.52
C ARG A 282 -1.83 -2.29 -4.49
N PRO A 283 -0.51 -2.31 -4.78
CA PRO A 283 0.50 -1.75 -3.87
C PRO A 283 0.29 -0.28 -3.49
N ILE A 284 -0.26 0.56 -4.39
CA ILE A 284 -0.54 1.97 -4.07
C ILE A 284 -1.62 2.04 -2.98
N ILE A 285 -2.68 1.24 -3.10
CA ILE A 285 -3.78 1.20 -2.13
C ILE A 285 -3.31 0.56 -0.81
N ARG A 286 -2.77 -0.67 -0.89
CA ARG A 286 -2.45 -1.50 0.27
C ARG A 286 -1.19 -1.06 1.00
N THR A 287 -0.12 -0.82 0.26
CA THR A 287 1.22 -0.62 0.83
C THR A 287 1.49 0.85 1.14
N PHE A 288 0.98 1.78 0.33
CA PHE A 288 1.15 3.20 0.57
C PHE A 288 -0.04 3.83 1.30
N PHE A 289 -1.21 3.86 0.67
CA PHE A 289 -2.34 4.63 1.20
C PHE A 289 -2.83 4.10 2.53
N LYS A 290 -3.09 2.79 2.68
CA LYS A 290 -3.60 2.23 3.94
C LYS A 290 -2.81 2.67 5.18
N PRO A 291 -1.47 2.48 5.28
CA PRO A 291 -0.71 2.98 6.42
C PRO A 291 -0.64 4.52 6.44
N PHE A 292 -0.59 5.21 5.30
CA PHE A 292 -0.59 6.67 5.24
C PHE A 292 -1.84 7.29 5.88
N PHE A 293 -3.02 6.74 5.62
CA PHE A 293 -4.29 7.18 6.24
C PHE A 293 -4.35 6.79 7.72
N GLN A 294 -3.89 5.59 8.07
CA GLN A 294 -3.90 5.06 9.44
C GLN A 294 -3.05 5.89 10.41
N TRP A 295 -1.90 6.41 9.95
CA TRP A 295 -0.92 7.11 10.80
C TRP A 295 -1.01 8.63 10.71
N CYS A 296 -1.95 9.17 9.93
CA CYS A 296 -2.12 10.61 9.81
C CYS A 296 -2.72 11.21 11.10
N PRO A 297 -2.11 12.26 11.67
CA PRO A 297 -2.65 12.92 12.85
C PRO A 297 -3.91 13.74 12.50
N PRO A 298 -4.89 13.87 13.42
CA PRO A 298 -6.17 14.55 13.15
C PRO A 298 -6.04 15.98 12.61
N GLN A 299 -5.04 16.72 13.09
CA GLN A 299 -4.75 18.09 12.63
C GLN A 299 -4.39 18.20 11.14
N CYS A 300 -4.04 17.10 10.49
CA CYS A 300 -3.72 17.05 9.06
C CYS A 300 -4.84 16.46 8.20
N TYR A 301 -5.99 16.06 8.78
CA TYR A 301 -7.09 15.45 8.03
C TYR A 301 -7.64 16.37 6.94
N GLN A 302 -7.89 17.63 7.29
CA GLN A 302 -8.47 18.59 6.35
C GLN A 302 -7.49 19.03 5.25
N THR A 303 -6.21 19.21 5.60
CA THR A 303 -5.20 19.76 4.69
C THR A 303 -4.54 18.70 3.80
N VAL A 304 -4.47 17.46 4.27
CA VAL A 304 -3.78 16.36 3.58
C VAL A 304 -4.77 15.30 3.09
N LEU A 305 -5.56 14.71 3.98
CA LEU A 305 -6.35 13.52 3.63
C LEU A 305 -7.57 13.85 2.76
N LEU A 306 -8.32 14.91 3.09
CA LEU A 306 -9.53 15.27 2.34
C LEU A 306 -9.23 15.56 0.85
N PRO A 307 -8.22 16.36 0.47
CA PRO A 307 -7.89 16.57 -0.94
C PRO A 307 -7.51 15.27 -1.65
N ILE A 308 -6.73 14.39 -1.01
CA ILE A 308 -6.32 13.11 -1.59
C ILE A 308 -7.55 12.21 -1.81
N LEU A 309 -8.44 12.10 -0.82
CA LEU A 309 -9.68 11.30 -0.93
C LEU A 309 -10.64 11.86 -1.99
N ASN A 310 -10.67 13.18 -2.17
CA ASN A 310 -11.48 13.83 -3.20
C ASN A 310 -11.05 13.43 -4.62
N HIS A 311 -9.78 13.07 -4.83
CA HIS A 311 -9.31 12.50 -6.09
C HIS A 311 -9.44 10.97 -6.13
N LEU A 312 -9.06 10.29 -5.04
CA LEU A 312 -8.97 8.83 -5.00
C LEU A 312 -10.35 8.16 -5.03
N CYS A 313 -11.31 8.62 -4.23
CA CYS A 313 -12.58 7.92 -4.07
C CYS A 313 -13.44 7.90 -5.35
N PRO A 314 -13.63 9.04 -6.06
CA PRO A 314 -14.36 9.03 -7.33
C PRO A 314 -13.69 8.15 -8.39
N TYR A 315 -12.36 8.23 -8.48
CA TYR A 315 -11.58 7.40 -9.41
C TYR A 315 -11.77 5.90 -9.15
N MET A 316 -11.66 5.48 -7.87
CA MET A 316 -11.83 4.07 -7.50
C MET A 316 -13.26 3.59 -7.75
N LEU A 317 -14.27 4.43 -7.47
CA LEU A 317 -15.66 4.11 -7.81
C LEU A 317 -15.82 3.86 -9.32
N GLU A 318 -15.32 4.78 -10.15
CA GLU A 318 -15.41 4.67 -11.61
C GLU A 318 -14.72 3.41 -12.12
N ARG A 319 -13.44 3.21 -11.75
CA ARG A 319 -12.64 2.06 -12.20
C ARG A 319 -13.27 0.73 -11.81
N LEU A 320 -13.63 0.56 -10.54
CA LEU A 320 -14.22 -0.69 -10.06
C LEU A 320 -15.58 -0.92 -10.72
N SER A 321 -16.41 0.13 -10.89
CA SER A 321 -17.71 0.00 -11.56
C SER A 321 -17.57 -0.45 -13.02
N VAL A 322 -16.64 0.14 -13.78
CA VAL A 322 -16.40 -0.22 -15.18
C VAL A 322 -15.89 -1.65 -15.28
N ARG A 323 -14.90 -2.03 -14.46
CA ARG A 323 -14.28 -3.35 -14.53
C ARG A 323 -15.22 -4.46 -14.04
N TRP A 324 -15.99 -4.25 -12.97
CA TRP A 324 -17.03 -5.19 -12.56
C TRP A 324 -18.16 -5.30 -13.58
N GLY A 325 -18.57 -4.19 -14.20
CA GLY A 325 -19.55 -4.20 -15.28
C GLY A 325 -19.08 -5.00 -16.50
N HIS A 326 -17.80 -4.85 -16.87
CA HIS A 326 -17.20 -5.65 -17.93
C HIS A 326 -17.19 -7.14 -17.59
N LEU A 327 -16.75 -7.50 -16.38
CA LEU A 327 -16.75 -8.89 -15.91
C LEU A 327 -18.15 -9.50 -15.91
N SER A 328 -19.17 -8.78 -15.42
CA SER A 328 -20.56 -9.22 -15.49
C SER A 328 -21.02 -9.46 -16.93
N SER A 329 -20.66 -8.56 -17.85
CA SER A 329 -21.02 -8.72 -19.26
C SER A 329 -20.37 -9.94 -19.92
N LEU A 330 -19.13 -10.29 -19.56
CA LEU A 330 -18.43 -11.48 -20.07
C LEU A 330 -19.12 -12.78 -19.59
N ILE A 331 -19.51 -12.81 -18.31
CA ILE A 331 -20.23 -13.94 -17.72
C ILE A 331 -21.59 -14.13 -18.42
N GLU A 332 -22.29 -13.04 -18.73
CA GLU A 332 -23.59 -13.07 -19.42
C GLU A 332 -23.46 -13.45 -20.92
N SER A 333 -22.38 -13.04 -21.60
CA SER A 333 -22.19 -13.31 -23.03
C SER A 333 -21.72 -14.73 -23.35
N GLY A 334 -21.21 -15.48 -22.36
CA GLY A 334 -20.85 -16.89 -22.52
C GLY A 334 -19.79 -17.18 -23.59
N SER A 335 -18.94 -16.20 -23.94
CA SER A 335 -17.90 -16.32 -24.95
C SER A 335 -16.70 -17.11 -24.43
N TYR A 336 -16.89 -18.42 -24.21
CA TYR A 336 -15.90 -19.38 -23.69
C TYR A 336 -15.21 -20.18 -24.81
N GLU A 337 -14.66 -19.53 -25.84
CA GLU A 337 -14.20 -20.27 -27.04
C GLU A 337 -12.67 -20.23 -27.35
N GLU A 338 -11.79 -19.76 -26.45
CA GLU A 338 -10.33 -19.92 -26.66
C GLU A 338 -9.56 -20.35 -25.39
N GLU A 339 -8.85 -21.49 -25.41
CA GLU A 339 -8.13 -22.05 -24.25
C GLU A 339 -7.07 -21.12 -23.60
N ASN A 340 -6.64 -20.05 -24.30
CA ASN A 340 -5.66 -19.08 -23.80
C ASN A 340 -6.32 -17.79 -23.27
N THR A 341 -7.59 -17.52 -23.58
CA THR A 341 -8.35 -16.41 -22.99
C THR A 341 -8.78 -16.75 -21.56
N ASP A 342 -9.11 -18.01 -21.27
CA ASP A 342 -9.62 -18.44 -19.96
C ASP A 342 -8.68 -18.12 -18.79
N THR A 343 -7.37 -18.38 -18.95
CA THR A 343 -6.40 -18.12 -17.86
C THR A 343 -6.13 -16.63 -17.65
N GLN A 344 -6.24 -15.83 -18.72
CA GLN A 344 -6.05 -14.39 -18.65
C GLN A 344 -7.29 -13.70 -18.06
N GLU A 345 -8.48 -14.12 -18.46
CA GLU A 345 -9.75 -13.66 -17.88
C GLU A 345 -9.85 -14.02 -16.40
N MET A 346 -9.48 -15.25 -16.01
CA MET A 346 -9.42 -15.65 -14.61
C MET A 346 -8.41 -14.82 -13.81
N LEU A 347 -7.25 -14.52 -14.38
CA LEU A 347 -6.27 -13.62 -13.75
C LEU A 347 -6.87 -12.23 -13.52
N GLU A 348 -7.59 -11.69 -14.50
CA GLU A 348 -8.23 -10.38 -14.39
C GLU A 348 -9.36 -10.37 -13.36
N ASP A 349 -10.20 -11.41 -13.30
CA ASP A 349 -11.23 -11.61 -12.26
C ASP A 349 -10.61 -11.63 -10.86
N LEU A 350 -9.53 -12.41 -10.66
CA LEU A 350 -8.86 -12.48 -9.36
C LEU A 350 -8.25 -11.13 -8.97
N LEU A 351 -7.62 -10.43 -9.92
CA LEU A 351 -7.01 -9.12 -9.67
C LEU A 351 -8.04 -8.06 -9.28
N ILE A 352 -9.21 -8.02 -9.92
CA ILE A 352 -10.27 -7.08 -9.52
C ILE A 352 -10.83 -7.39 -8.13
N ARG A 353 -11.01 -8.67 -7.79
CA ARG A 353 -11.45 -9.09 -6.45
C ARG A 353 -10.45 -8.64 -5.39
N MET A 354 -9.16 -8.90 -5.61
CA MET A 354 -8.10 -8.46 -4.70
C MET A 354 -8.08 -6.93 -4.54
N LEU A 355 -8.14 -6.18 -5.65
CA LEU A 355 -8.17 -4.72 -5.63
C LEU A 355 -9.41 -4.18 -4.89
N THR A 356 -10.58 -4.79 -5.11
CA THR A 356 -11.82 -4.43 -4.43
C THR A 356 -11.64 -4.60 -2.93
N ARG A 357 -11.20 -5.79 -2.47
CA ARG A 357 -10.99 -6.08 -1.04
C ARG A 357 -9.99 -5.12 -0.39
N GLU A 358 -8.88 -4.81 -1.06
CA GLU A 358 -7.88 -3.86 -0.56
C GLU A 358 -8.43 -2.44 -0.44
N TYR A 359 -9.28 -2.01 -1.39
CA TYR A 359 -9.94 -0.71 -1.32
C TYR A 359 -10.98 -0.66 -0.18
N ILE A 360 -11.73 -1.74 0.06
CA ILE A 360 -12.64 -1.81 1.21
C ILE A 360 -11.89 -1.79 2.55
N ASP A 361 -10.74 -2.46 2.63
CA ASP A 361 -9.88 -2.38 3.81
C ASP A 361 -9.36 -0.95 4.04
N LEU A 362 -9.04 -0.21 2.97
CA LEU A 362 -8.69 1.21 3.06
C LEU A 362 -9.88 2.05 3.54
N LEU A 363 -11.08 1.86 2.98
CA LEU A 363 -12.29 2.57 3.42
C LEU A 363 -12.62 2.27 4.89
N LYS A 364 -12.36 1.04 5.36
CA LYS A 364 -12.51 0.69 6.77
C LYS A 364 -11.60 1.53 7.66
N VAL A 365 -10.34 1.74 7.27
CA VAL A 365 -9.39 2.62 7.98
C VAL A 365 -9.86 4.08 7.98
N VAL A 366 -10.43 4.56 6.87
CA VAL A 366 -10.93 5.93 6.75
C VAL A 366 -12.17 6.15 7.61
N LEU A 367 -13.13 5.23 7.57
CA LEU A 367 -14.47 5.42 8.13
C LEU A 367 -14.61 4.94 9.57
N ILE A 368 -13.96 3.83 9.95
CA ILE A 368 -14.18 3.19 11.25
C ILE A 368 -12.99 3.45 12.17
N ARG A 369 -13.27 3.72 13.44
CA ARG A 369 -12.23 3.84 14.47
C ARG A 369 -11.59 2.46 14.71
N GLY A 370 -10.42 2.24 14.12
CA GLY A 370 -9.55 1.12 14.51
C GLY A 370 -8.77 1.42 15.79
N PRO A 371 -8.19 0.40 16.45
CA PRO A 371 -7.11 0.62 17.42
C PRO A 371 -6.04 1.48 16.73
N ARG A 372 -5.69 2.63 17.31
CA ARG A 372 -4.50 3.37 16.86
C ARG A 372 -3.34 2.40 16.98
N GLY A 373 -2.68 2.11 15.86
CA GLY A 373 -1.61 1.13 15.80
C GLY A 373 -0.60 1.41 16.90
N GLY A 374 -0.62 0.59 17.95
CA GLY A 374 0.57 0.44 18.75
C GLY A 374 1.68 -0.06 17.82
N LEU A 375 2.92 0.29 18.12
CA LEU A 375 4.12 -0.25 17.48
C LEU A 375 4.26 -1.77 17.74
N GLN A 376 3.27 -2.57 17.34
CA GLN A 376 3.47 -3.98 17.11
C GLN A 376 4.01 -4.08 15.69
N GLN A 377 5.34 -4.11 15.62
CA GLN A 377 6.06 -4.72 14.50
C GLN A 377 5.32 -6.00 14.14
N GLU A 378 4.74 -6.07 12.95
CA GLU A 378 4.53 -7.34 12.27
C GLU A 378 5.93 -7.93 12.03
N SER A 379 6.45 -8.60 13.05
CA SER A 379 7.55 -9.53 12.91
C SER A 379 7.00 -10.73 12.16
N GLY A 380 7.18 -10.76 10.84
CA GLY A 380 6.73 -11.86 10.00
C GLY A 380 7.17 -11.74 8.55
N GLU A 381 8.49 -11.76 8.30
CA GLU A 381 8.97 -12.26 7.02
C GLU A 381 8.96 -13.79 7.06
N GLY A 382 8.14 -14.41 6.20
CA GLY A 382 8.28 -15.81 5.81
C GLY A 382 7.08 -16.72 6.13
N MET A 383 6.51 -17.28 5.06
CA MET A 383 5.48 -18.32 4.96
C MET A 383 4.02 -17.92 5.19
N ASP A 384 3.27 -18.07 4.08
CA ASP A 384 1.82 -18.27 4.06
C ASP A 384 1.38 -19.21 5.17
N THR A 385 0.62 -18.67 6.11
CA THR A 385 -0.42 -19.44 6.80
C THR A 385 -1.50 -18.45 7.20
N GLU A 386 -2.54 -18.37 6.39
CA GLU A 386 -3.81 -17.80 6.79
C GLU A 386 -4.34 -18.63 7.97
N MET A 387 -4.10 -18.15 9.19
CA MET A 387 -4.82 -18.61 10.36
C MET A 387 -5.07 -17.39 11.25
N GLU A 388 -6.20 -16.72 10.99
CA GLU A 388 -6.77 -15.72 11.90
C GLU A 388 -6.97 -16.35 13.28
N VAL A 389 -6.10 -16.03 14.24
CA VAL A 389 -6.34 -16.33 15.64
C VAL A 389 -7.26 -15.25 16.19
N CYS A 390 -8.56 -15.57 16.24
CA CYS A 390 -9.56 -14.85 17.01
C CYS A 390 -9.10 -14.68 18.47
N SER A 391 -8.56 -13.51 18.82
CA SER A 391 -8.49 -13.06 20.21
C SER A 391 -9.54 -11.98 20.42
N ALA A 392 -10.67 -12.42 20.99
CA ALA A 392 -11.78 -11.56 21.36
C ALA A 392 -11.39 -10.69 22.57
N LEU A 393 -11.00 -9.45 22.31
CA LEU A 393 -11.22 -8.35 23.25
C LEU A 393 -12.66 -7.82 23.09
N PRO A 394 -13.29 -7.24 24.12
CA PRO A 394 -14.66 -6.76 24.03
C PRO A 394 -14.72 -5.68 22.96
N ALA A 395 -15.40 -5.97 21.85
CA ALA A 395 -15.62 -5.01 20.78
C ALA A 395 -16.42 -3.84 21.37
N THR A 396 -15.75 -2.74 21.70
CA THR A 396 -16.42 -1.44 21.73
C THR A 396 -17.15 -1.31 20.40
N PRO A 397 -18.44 -0.91 20.38
CA PRO A 397 -19.19 -0.82 19.13
C PRO A 397 -18.35 -0.01 18.16
N GLU A 398 -17.99 -0.64 17.02
CA GLU A 398 -17.28 0.04 15.95
C GLU A 398 -18.03 1.35 15.72
N ALA A 399 -17.38 2.49 15.88
CA ALA A 399 -17.97 3.81 15.73
C ALA A 399 -17.25 4.51 14.58
N LEU A 400 -17.92 5.46 13.93
CA LEU A 400 -17.24 6.25 12.92
C LEU A 400 -16.07 7.02 13.52
N SER A 401 -14.96 7.01 12.80
CA SER A 401 -13.79 7.82 13.13
C SER A 401 -14.09 9.31 12.90
N GLU A 402 -13.28 10.18 13.49
CA GLU A 402 -13.35 11.63 13.23
C GLU A 402 -13.13 11.94 11.74
N LEU A 403 -12.19 11.24 11.10
CA LEU A 403 -11.99 11.32 9.65
C LEU A 403 -13.23 10.87 8.88
N GLY A 404 -13.86 9.77 9.30
CA GLY A 404 -15.08 9.24 8.69
C GLY A 404 -16.21 10.26 8.71
N GLN A 405 -16.39 10.96 9.83
CA GLN A 405 -17.39 12.04 9.94
C GLN A 405 -17.08 13.21 9.00
N LEU A 406 -15.82 13.63 8.91
CA LEU A 406 -15.39 14.70 7.99
C LEU A 406 -15.61 14.31 6.53
N VAL A 407 -15.26 13.09 6.17
CA VAL A 407 -15.36 12.55 4.81
C VAL A 407 -16.81 12.41 4.37
N LEU A 408 -17.68 11.88 5.24
CA LEU A 408 -19.11 11.76 4.93
C LEU A 408 -19.84 13.11 4.92
N GLY A 409 -19.25 14.15 5.52
CA GLY A 409 -19.70 15.54 5.39
C GLY A 409 -19.31 16.22 4.08
N CYS A 410 -18.50 15.59 3.23
CA CYS A 410 -18.12 16.11 1.92
C CYS A 410 -18.89 15.37 0.80
N ASP A 411 -19.81 16.06 0.13
CA ASP A 411 -20.75 15.46 -0.84
C ASP A 411 -20.07 14.57 -1.89
N THR A 412 -19.00 15.06 -2.53
CA THR A 412 -18.30 14.33 -3.60
C THR A 412 -17.66 13.04 -3.08
N ILE A 413 -17.01 13.09 -1.92
CA ILE A 413 -16.35 11.92 -1.32
C ILE A 413 -17.39 10.96 -0.76
N CYS A 414 -18.40 11.48 -0.07
CA CYS A 414 -19.51 10.72 0.49
C CYS A 414 -20.25 9.94 -0.60
N GLN A 415 -20.65 10.61 -1.69
CA GLN A 415 -21.32 9.96 -2.82
C GLN A 415 -20.46 8.84 -3.40
N ALA A 416 -19.16 9.08 -3.61
CA ALA A 416 -18.25 8.09 -4.15
C ALA A 416 -18.16 6.85 -3.22
N ILE A 417 -17.92 7.07 -1.93
CA ILE A 417 -17.79 6.01 -0.92
C ILE A 417 -19.08 5.23 -0.76
N VAL A 418 -20.22 5.91 -0.53
CA VAL A 418 -21.51 5.26 -0.29
C VAL A 418 -21.90 4.43 -1.52
N THR A 419 -21.72 4.97 -2.71
CA THR A 419 -22.04 4.24 -3.95
C THR A 419 -21.13 3.03 -4.12
N THR A 420 -19.82 3.14 -3.84
CA THR A 420 -18.94 1.95 -3.86
C THR A 420 -19.38 0.92 -2.83
N LEU A 421 -19.63 1.32 -1.59
CA LEU A 421 -20.02 0.41 -0.51
C LEU A 421 -21.34 -0.32 -0.82
N LEU A 422 -22.34 0.35 -1.41
CA LEU A 422 -23.58 -0.29 -1.83
C LEU A 422 -23.37 -1.26 -3.00
N LYS A 423 -22.50 -0.93 -3.96
CA LYS A 423 -22.15 -1.83 -5.07
C LYS A 423 -21.42 -3.09 -4.62
N VAL A 424 -20.54 -2.96 -3.64
CA VAL A 424 -19.77 -4.08 -3.06
C VAL A 424 -20.66 -5.16 -2.47
N LEU A 425 -21.87 -4.80 -2.01
CA LEU A 425 -22.82 -5.79 -1.47
C LEU A 425 -23.28 -6.82 -2.49
N TRP A 426 -23.22 -6.50 -3.79
CA TRP A 426 -23.76 -7.35 -4.86
C TRP A 426 -22.79 -7.63 -6.02
N TRP A 427 -21.61 -7.01 -6.06
CA TRP A 427 -20.52 -7.47 -6.92
C TRP A 427 -20.16 -8.93 -6.61
N GLN A 428 -19.75 -9.70 -7.61
CA GLN A 428 -19.58 -11.17 -7.53
C GLN A 428 -18.32 -11.60 -6.72
N ASP A 429 -18.15 -11.05 -5.51
CA ASP A 429 -17.11 -11.38 -4.54
C ASP A 429 -17.69 -11.43 -3.12
N SER A 430 -17.99 -12.64 -2.66
CA SER A 430 -18.58 -12.88 -1.34
C SER A 430 -17.68 -12.45 -0.17
N CYS A 431 -16.35 -12.41 -0.35
CA CYS A 431 -15.45 -11.91 0.69
C CYS A 431 -15.46 -10.37 0.75
N ALA A 432 -15.52 -9.70 -0.41
CA ALA A 432 -15.65 -8.24 -0.46
C ALA A 432 -17.00 -7.81 0.14
N CYS A 433 -18.09 -8.52 -0.18
CA CYS A 433 -19.39 -8.29 0.43
C CYS A 433 -19.32 -8.40 1.96
N LEU A 434 -18.81 -9.51 2.51
CA LEU A 434 -18.69 -9.70 3.96
C LEU A 434 -17.87 -8.61 4.65
N LYS A 435 -16.76 -8.17 4.04
CA LYS A 435 -15.95 -7.03 4.54
C LYS A 435 -16.73 -5.71 4.48
N GLY A 436 -17.50 -5.48 3.42
CA GLY A 436 -18.26 -4.26 3.18
C GLY A 436 -19.49 -4.12 4.07
N VAL A 437 -20.21 -5.21 4.38
CA VAL A 437 -21.47 -5.20 5.14
C VAL A 437 -21.33 -4.48 6.49
N GLY A 438 -20.25 -4.76 7.23
CA GLY A 438 -19.98 -4.09 8.50
C GLY A 438 -19.79 -2.58 8.33
N VAL A 439 -19.02 -2.16 7.32
CA VAL A 439 -18.76 -0.75 7.01
C VAL A 439 -20.04 -0.03 6.58
N VAL A 440 -20.86 -0.66 5.73
CA VAL A 440 -22.17 -0.12 5.31
C VAL A 440 -23.05 0.12 6.54
N GLY A 441 -23.15 -0.85 7.45
CA GLY A 441 -23.95 -0.71 8.66
C GLY A 441 -23.53 0.49 9.51
N GLN A 442 -22.24 0.79 9.60
CA GLN A 442 -21.73 1.96 10.32
C GLN A 442 -22.09 3.28 9.64
N VAL A 443 -21.92 3.35 8.33
CA VAL A 443 -22.24 4.55 7.53
C VAL A 443 -23.74 4.84 7.59
N LEU A 444 -24.58 3.82 7.47
CA LEU A 444 -26.03 3.98 7.53
C LEU A 444 -26.52 4.44 8.91
N ARG A 445 -25.93 3.91 10.00
CA ARG A 445 -26.25 4.37 11.35
C ARG A 445 -25.91 5.84 11.57
N TRP A 446 -24.83 6.33 10.97
CA TRP A 446 -24.48 7.74 11.02
C TRP A 446 -25.43 8.60 10.20
N LEU A 447 -25.71 8.22 8.95
CA LEU A 447 -26.67 8.92 8.09
C LEU A 447 -28.09 8.96 8.70
N ALA A 448 -28.39 7.99 9.57
CA ALA A 448 -29.61 7.94 10.37
C ALA A 448 -29.55 8.68 11.72
N GLY A 449 -28.48 9.40 12.00
CA GLY A 449 -28.36 10.23 13.19
C GLY A 449 -29.28 11.45 13.14
N GLU A 450 -29.55 12.03 14.32
CA GLU A 450 -30.31 13.27 14.44
C GLU A 450 -29.68 14.40 13.59
N GLY A 451 -30.48 14.98 12.69
CA GLY A 451 -30.07 16.08 11.80
C GLY A 451 -29.55 15.65 10.41
N GLN A 452 -29.09 14.41 10.22
CA GLN A 452 -28.54 13.95 8.94
C GLN A 452 -29.57 13.30 8.02
N HIS A 453 -30.64 12.76 8.60
CA HIS A 453 -31.80 12.26 7.86
C HIS A 453 -32.43 13.28 6.89
N LEU A 454 -32.29 14.58 7.17
CA LEU A 454 -32.85 15.64 6.34
C LEU A 454 -32.18 15.76 4.96
N HIS A 455 -30.97 15.20 4.82
CA HIS A 455 -30.21 15.19 3.58
C HIS A 455 -30.44 13.93 2.74
N LEU A 456 -31.17 12.93 3.26
CA LEU A 456 -31.47 11.69 2.55
C LEU A 456 -32.78 11.79 1.77
N SER A 457 -32.71 11.47 0.48
CA SER A 457 -33.92 11.35 -0.35
C SER A 457 -34.62 10.00 -0.13
N PRO A 458 -35.94 9.90 -0.30
CA PRO A 458 -36.66 8.63 -0.27
C PRO A 458 -36.14 7.61 -1.29
N ASP A 459 -35.66 8.09 -2.44
CA ASP A 459 -35.04 7.26 -3.48
C ASP A 459 -33.69 6.66 -3.02
N ALA A 460 -32.86 7.44 -2.31
CA ALA A 460 -31.61 6.93 -1.77
C ALA A 460 -31.84 5.80 -0.76
N VAL A 461 -32.83 5.94 0.13
CA VAL A 461 -33.19 4.88 1.09
C VAL A 461 -33.73 3.64 0.37
N HIS A 462 -34.52 3.83 -0.68
CA HIS A 462 -34.97 2.72 -1.54
C HIS A 462 -33.77 1.99 -2.17
N GLN A 463 -32.81 2.72 -2.76
CA GLN A 463 -31.61 2.14 -3.37
C GLN A 463 -30.73 1.37 -2.36
N VAL A 464 -30.60 1.85 -1.12
CA VAL A 464 -29.89 1.13 -0.06
C VAL A 464 -30.55 -0.24 0.17
N MET A 465 -31.87 -0.27 0.36
CA MET A 465 -32.57 -1.53 0.62
C MET A 465 -32.49 -2.48 -0.58
N THR A 466 -32.65 -1.95 -1.79
CA THR A 466 -32.48 -2.71 -3.03
C THR A 466 -31.07 -3.30 -3.17
N ALA A 467 -30.03 -2.55 -2.81
CA ALA A 467 -28.65 -3.06 -2.82
C ALA A 467 -28.43 -4.22 -1.82
N VAL A 468 -28.99 -4.13 -0.61
CA VAL A 468 -28.93 -5.22 0.38
C VAL A 468 -29.65 -6.47 -0.13
N LEU A 469 -30.82 -6.30 -0.72
CA LEU A 469 -31.60 -7.41 -1.27
C LEU A 469 -30.95 -8.04 -2.49
N HIS A 470 -30.35 -7.24 -3.38
CA HIS A 470 -29.51 -7.76 -4.47
C HIS A 470 -28.31 -8.54 -3.93
N GLY A 471 -27.65 -8.06 -2.88
CA GLY A 471 -26.58 -8.80 -2.22
C GLY A 471 -27.05 -10.15 -1.67
N LEU A 472 -28.25 -10.21 -1.08
CA LEU A 472 -28.86 -11.47 -0.62
C LEU A 472 -29.15 -12.42 -1.79
N ASN A 473 -29.61 -11.90 -2.92
CA ASN A 473 -29.82 -12.69 -4.12
C ASN A 473 -28.49 -13.23 -4.70
N THR A 474 -27.42 -12.44 -4.67
CA THR A 474 -26.11 -12.81 -5.23
C THR A 474 -25.31 -13.76 -4.34
N HIS A 475 -25.38 -13.58 -3.01
CA HIS A 475 -24.50 -14.27 -2.05
C HIS A 475 -25.25 -15.11 -1.00
N GLY A 476 -26.59 -15.19 -1.09
CA GLY A 476 -27.43 -15.89 -0.11
C GLY A 476 -27.14 -17.38 0.04
N GLN A 477 -26.43 -17.99 -0.92
CA GLN A 477 -25.90 -19.35 -0.84
C GLN A 477 -24.78 -19.53 0.20
N HIS A 478 -24.18 -18.43 0.68
CA HIS A 478 -23.13 -18.47 1.69
C HIS A 478 -23.68 -18.03 3.06
N ASP A 479 -23.71 -18.95 4.02
CA ASP A 479 -24.29 -18.73 5.37
C ASP A 479 -23.81 -17.42 6.04
N ALA A 480 -22.51 -17.13 5.98
CA ALA A 480 -21.92 -15.93 6.58
C ALA A 480 -22.43 -14.64 5.93
N ASN A 481 -22.52 -14.61 4.60
CA ASN A 481 -23.05 -13.46 3.87
C ASN A 481 -24.54 -13.31 4.10
N GLN A 482 -25.30 -14.41 4.04
CA GLN A 482 -26.73 -14.42 4.30
C GLN A 482 -27.04 -13.84 5.69
N SER A 483 -26.36 -14.33 6.73
CA SER A 483 -26.55 -13.85 8.11
C SER A 483 -26.22 -12.36 8.26
N ALA A 484 -25.09 -11.92 7.69
CA ALA A 484 -24.65 -10.53 7.77
C ALA A 484 -25.59 -9.57 7.02
N LEU A 485 -26.00 -9.95 5.79
CA LEU A 485 -26.90 -9.15 4.97
C LEU A 485 -28.34 -9.12 5.51
N LEU A 486 -28.85 -10.22 6.07
CA LEU A 486 -30.15 -10.21 6.76
C LEU A 486 -30.13 -9.29 7.98
N SER A 487 -29.04 -9.32 8.76
CA SER A 487 -28.87 -8.42 9.91
C SER A 487 -28.81 -6.95 9.48
N LEU A 488 -28.08 -6.66 8.39
CA LEU A 488 -28.01 -5.32 7.80
C LEU A 488 -29.37 -4.86 7.26
N GLY A 489 -30.08 -5.73 6.55
CA GLY A 489 -31.41 -5.45 6.00
C GLY A 489 -32.44 -5.16 7.08
N LEU A 490 -32.46 -5.97 8.15
CA LEU A 490 -33.32 -5.73 9.32
C LEU A 490 -33.02 -4.38 9.98
N THR A 491 -31.73 -4.12 10.26
CA THR A 491 -31.30 -2.86 10.88
C THR A 491 -31.67 -1.66 10.01
N THR A 492 -31.46 -1.75 8.70
CA THR A 492 -31.80 -0.71 7.73
C THR A 492 -33.31 -0.45 7.71
N TYR A 493 -34.11 -1.52 7.67
CA TYR A 493 -35.57 -1.41 7.67
C TYR A 493 -36.09 -0.76 8.95
N GLU A 494 -35.66 -1.22 10.12
CA GLU A 494 -36.09 -0.67 11.41
C GLU A 494 -35.68 0.80 11.59
N THR A 495 -34.48 1.15 11.14
CA THR A 495 -33.92 2.51 11.28
C THR A 495 -34.64 3.52 10.38
N PHE A 496 -34.86 3.19 9.11
CA PHE A 496 -35.37 4.16 8.13
C PHE A 496 -36.89 4.12 7.95
N ARG A 497 -37.58 3.00 8.21
CA ARG A 497 -39.04 2.88 8.01
C ARG A 497 -39.87 3.97 8.68
N PRO A 498 -39.59 4.42 9.92
CA PRO A 498 -40.41 5.46 10.57
C PRO A 498 -40.45 6.77 9.79
N ASN A 499 -39.35 7.12 9.11
CA ASN A 499 -39.19 8.38 8.38
C ASN A 499 -39.40 8.21 6.87
N PHE A 500 -39.18 7.01 6.32
CA PHE A 500 -39.22 6.71 4.89
C PHE A 500 -40.09 5.45 4.62
N PRO A 501 -41.42 5.57 4.63
CA PRO A 501 -42.32 4.42 4.45
C PRO A 501 -42.21 3.76 3.06
N SER A 502 -41.69 4.47 2.05
CA SER A 502 -41.40 3.94 0.70
C SER A 502 -40.41 2.78 0.69
N ILE A 503 -39.63 2.59 1.77
CA ILE A 503 -38.74 1.43 1.91
C ILE A 503 -39.51 0.10 1.83
N ARG A 504 -40.81 0.10 2.16
CA ARG A 504 -41.67 -1.07 2.02
C ARG A 504 -41.80 -1.53 0.56
N GLU A 505 -41.81 -0.60 -0.38
CA GLU A 505 -41.95 -0.90 -1.82
C GLU A 505 -40.73 -1.68 -2.33
N ALA A 506 -39.52 -1.33 -1.86
CA ALA A 506 -38.30 -2.09 -2.17
C ALA A 506 -38.41 -3.57 -1.74
N CYS A 507 -39.01 -3.83 -0.58
CA CYS A 507 -39.23 -5.20 -0.09
C CYS A 507 -40.31 -5.97 -0.87
N ILE A 508 -41.24 -5.27 -1.53
CA ILE A 508 -42.36 -5.88 -2.26
C ILE A 508 -41.98 -6.15 -3.72
N CYS A 509 -41.16 -5.31 -4.35
CA CYS A 509 -40.79 -5.43 -5.76
C CYS A 509 -39.90 -6.65 -6.10
N LEU A 510 -39.48 -7.44 -5.11
CA LEU A 510 -38.66 -8.66 -5.28
C LEU A 510 -39.45 -9.97 -5.10
N THR A 511 -40.76 -9.89 -4.84
CA THR A 511 -41.72 -11.00 -5.02
C THR A 511 -42.49 -10.81 -6.30
#